data_AF-A0A2R6CHW7-F1
#
_entry.id   AF-A0A2R6CHW7-F1
#
_cell.length_a   1.000
_cell.length_b   1.000
_cell.length_c   1.000
_cell.angle_alpha   90.00
_cell.angle_beta   90.00
_cell.angle_gamma   90.00
#
_symmetry.space_group_name_H-M   'P 1'
#
loop_
_entity.id
_entity.type
_entity.pdbx_description
1 polymer ?
#
loop_
_entity_poly.entity_id
_entity_poly.type
_entity_poly.pdbx_seq_one_letter_code
_entity_poly.pdbx_strand_id
1 'polypeptide(L)'
;MSAPTIAIPGAQARETARSWAIRSGWLALGGTAILAGLVGAIARWRDERPDRRWFGVVAGIYLVVGGLYAVAWFLAPVVAFVAFILMTWYHWGEGELYPLRDFVGVDYLDRRDTQALTILVRGGAPMLVPLVAFPEEYAFVAETLVGLFDEGAAAALEPAFSLEARLAVGAVYVASALGALGVGYRRTDAIEAWQVDATEIAVLTGFFLIVPPILAIGIYFCFWHSLRHVARTVLLHDRSASAVGRGEILGPARRFARDAAPLTVASIALLGGLYAAVPTSPTGVPDIVGLYLVLIAVLTLPHVVVVTWLDREQGLL
;
A
#
# COMPACT_ATOMS: atom_id res chain seq x y z
N MET A 1 -19.93 -21.01 -34.78
CA MET A 1 -19.55 -20.81 -33.37
C MET A 1 -18.94 -19.43 -33.27
N SER A 2 -19.73 -18.46 -32.81
CA SER A 2 -19.36 -17.04 -32.74
C SER A 2 -18.64 -16.80 -31.41
N ALA A 3 -17.48 -16.15 -31.44
CA ALA A 3 -16.70 -15.82 -30.27
C ALA A 3 -17.50 -14.92 -29.30
N PRO A 4 -17.35 -15.07 -27.97
CA PRO A 4 -17.96 -14.14 -27.03
C PRO A 4 -17.21 -12.82 -27.12
N THR A 5 -17.89 -11.80 -27.64
CA THR A 5 -17.45 -10.41 -27.61
C THR A 5 -17.42 -9.96 -26.14
N ILE A 6 -16.26 -9.53 -25.65
CA ILE A 6 -16.12 -8.90 -24.34
C ILE A 6 -16.99 -7.63 -24.37
N ALA A 7 -18.09 -7.64 -23.62
CA ALA A 7 -18.95 -6.48 -23.49
C ALA A 7 -18.18 -5.41 -22.70
N ILE A 8 -18.00 -4.24 -23.32
CA ILE A 8 -17.53 -3.03 -22.65
C ILE A 8 -18.45 -2.78 -21.44
N PRO A 9 -17.93 -2.47 -20.23
CA PRO A 9 -18.75 -2.27 -19.04
C PRO A 9 -19.91 -1.31 -19.30
N GLY A 10 -21.12 -1.78 -19.01
CA GLY A 10 -22.35 -1.02 -19.20
C GLY A 10 -22.29 0.33 -18.48
N ALA A 11 -22.99 1.35 -19.01
CA ALA A 11 -23.05 2.70 -18.42
C ALA A 11 -23.32 2.68 -16.90
N GLN A 12 -24.06 1.67 -16.43
CA GLN A 12 -24.44 1.43 -15.04
C GLN A 12 -23.26 1.05 -14.11
N ALA A 13 -22.27 0.29 -14.57
CA ALA A 13 -21.08 -0.04 -13.78
C ALA A 13 -20.19 1.20 -13.58
N ARG A 14 -20.04 2.01 -14.64
CA ARG A 14 -19.33 3.30 -14.59
C ARG A 14 -20.04 4.33 -13.72
N GLU A 15 -21.38 4.35 -13.73
CA GLU A 15 -22.19 5.21 -12.89
C GLU A 15 -22.21 4.76 -11.42
N THR A 16 -22.10 3.46 -11.15
CA THR A 16 -21.96 2.90 -9.80
C THR A 16 -20.58 3.23 -9.22
N ALA A 17 -19.50 3.00 -9.95
CA ALA A 17 -18.16 3.42 -9.53
C ALA A 17 -18.06 4.95 -9.29
N ARG A 18 -18.67 5.76 -10.16
CA ARG A 18 -18.76 7.22 -9.99
C ARG A 18 -19.61 7.63 -8.78
N SER A 19 -20.77 7.01 -8.56
CA SER A 19 -21.66 7.37 -7.45
C SER A 19 -21.09 7.00 -6.08
N TRP A 20 -20.36 5.89 -5.97
CA TRP A 20 -19.63 5.51 -4.76
C TRP A 20 -18.39 6.39 -4.51
N ALA A 21 -17.64 6.74 -5.56
CA ALA A 21 -16.51 7.67 -5.46
C ALA A 21 -16.93 9.08 -5.04
N ILE A 22 -18.10 9.56 -5.52
CA ILE A 22 -18.59 10.92 -5.29
C ILE A 22 -19.35 11.07 -3.97
N ARG A 23 -20.04 10.03 -3.48
CA ARG A 23 -20.87 10.13 -2.25
C ARG A 23 -20.18 9.67 -0.96
N SER A 24 -19.09 8.90 -1.04
CA SER A 24 -18.44 8.32 0.15
C SER A 24 -16.96 8.70 0.33
N GLY A 25 -16.35 9.40 -0.63
CA GLY A 25 -14.90 9.67 -0.61
C GLY A 25 -14.47 10.78 0.34
N TRP A 26 -15.31 11.77 0.62
CA TRP A 26 -14.89 12.99 1.32
C TRP A 26 -14.76 12.85 2.84
N LEU A 27 -15.46 11.90 3.47
CA LEU A 27 -15.28 11.62 4.90
C LEU A 27 -14.08 10.69 5.16
N ALA A 28 -13.62 9.94 4.15
CA ALA A 28 -12.33 9.25 4.18
C ALA A 28 -11.16 10.20 3.84
N LEU A 29 -11.41 11.24 3.04
CA LEU A 29 -10.42 12.26 2.64
C LEU A 29 -10.28 13.44 3.63
N GLY A 30 -11.03 13.44 4.74
CA GLY A 30 -11.01 14.53 5.74
C GLY A 30 -10.19 14.28 7.00
N GLY A 31 -9.62 13.08 7.20
CA GLY A 31 -9.14 12.66 8.53
C GLY A 31 -7.65 12.38 8.69
N THR A 32 -6.93 11.99 7.63
CA THR A 32 -5.55 11.53 7.81
C THR A 32 -4.77 11.63 6.51
N ALA A 33 -4.15 12.79 6.30
CA ALA A 33 -2.94 12.86 5.49
C ALA A 33 -1.83 12.06 6.19
N ILE A 34 -1.81 10.74 5.99
CA ILE A 34 -0.68 9.90 6.39
C ILE A 34 0.33 9.95 5.25
N LEU A 35 1.12 11.00 5.30
CA LEU A 35 2.42 11.06 4.65
C LEU A 35 3.48 11.11 5.74
N ALA A 36 4.04 9.94 5.99
CA ALA A 36 5.34 9.69 6.61
C ALA A 36 5.67 10.42 7.94
N GLY A 37 5.28 9.79 9.06
CA GLY A 37 5.97 9.97 10.36
C GLY A 37 7.29 9.19 10.49
N LEU A 38 7.83 8.68 9.37
CA LEU A 38 9.13 8.01 9.35
C LEU A 38 10.31 8.96 9.49
N VAL A 39 10.07 10.28 9.37
CA VAL A 39 11.15 11.26 9.46
C VAL A 39 11.74 11.22 10.87
N GLY A 40 12.95 10.69 10.95
CA GLY A 40 13.67 10.45 12.19
C GLY A 40 13.31 9.16 12.91
N ALA A 41 12.51 8.24 12.35
CA ALA A 41 12.22 6.95 12.99
C ALA A 41 13.49 6.14 13.26
N ILE A 42 14.44 6.16 12.32
CA ILE A 42 15.75 5.49 12.45
C ILE A 42 16.63 6.19 13.49
N ALA A 43 16.70 7.52 13.45
CA ALA A 43 17.42 8.29 14.47
C ALA A 43 16.86 7.98 15.87
N ARG A 44 15.54 7.94 16.01
CA ARG A 44 14.86 7.61 17.27
C ARG A 44 15.12 6.17 17.71
N TRP A 45 15.13 5.21 16.80
CA TRP A 45 15.50 3.83 17.10
C TRP A 45 16.93 3.71 17.66
N ARG A 46 17.84 4.59 17.22
CA ARG A 46 19.22 4.69 17.71
C ARG A 46 19.39 5.58 18.95
N ASP A 47 18.30 5.98 19.61
CA ASP A 47 18.30 6.96 20.71
C ASP A 47 18.91 8.33 20.33
N GLU A 48 18.97 8.67 19.04
CA GLU A 48 19.40 9.96 18.52
C GLU A 48 18.23 10.95 18.40
N ARG A 49 18.54 12.26 18.47
CA ARG A 49 17.58 13.30 18.13
C ARG A 49 17.57 13.51 16.61
N PRO A 50 16.40 13.46 15.93
CA PRO A 50 16.31 13.83 14.53
C PRO A 50 16.79 15.27 14.34
N ASP A 51 17.91 15.44 13.65
CA ASP A 51 18.50 16.74 13.36
C ASP A 51 18.35 17.08 11.87
N ARG A 52 18.75 18.30 11.48
CA ARG A 52 18.62 18.77 10.09
C ARG A 52 19.30 17.85 9.08
N ARG A 53 20.35 17.13 9.48
CA ARG A 53 21.05 16.18 8.63
C ARG A 53 20.16 14.98 8.33
N TRP A 54 19.49 14.43 9.33
CA TRP A 54 18.51 13.34 9.14
C TRP A 54 17.35 13.76 8.23
N PHE A 55 16.81 14.96 8.41
CA PHE A 55 15.79 15.51 7.49
C PHE A 55 16.33 15.62 6.05
N GLY A 56 17.58 16.09 5.89
CA GLY A 56 18.25 16.21 4.59
C GLY A 56 18.48 14.86 3.90
N VAL A 57 18.86 13.82 4.64
CA VAL A 57 19.05 12.46 4.08
C VAL A 57 17.72 11.90 3.59
N VAL A 58 16.67 11.94 4.40
CA VAL A 58 15.35 11.43 4.00
C VAL A 58 14.80 12.25 2.83
N ALA A 59 14.89 13.58 2.88
CA ALA A 59 14.47 14.43 1.77
C ALA A 59 15.26 14.14 0.48
N GLY A 60 16.56 13.89 0.58
CA GLY A 60 17.41 13.50 -0.55
C GLY A 60 17.00 12.16 -1.16
N ILE A 61 16.67 11.16 -0.33
CA ILE A 61 16.14 9.87 -0.81
C ILE A 61 14.83 10.08 -1.56
N TYR A 62 13.89 10.85 -0.99
CA TYR A 62 12.60 11.14 -1.65
C TYR A 62 12.79 11.88 -2.97
N LEU A 63 13.68 12.88 -3.01
CA LEU A 63 13.95 13.66 -4.22
C LEU A 63 14.58 12.80 -5.32
N VAL A 64 15.61 12.03 -5.00
CA VAL A 64 16.36 11.25 -5.99
C VAL A 64 15.58 10.01 -6.41
N VAL A 65 15.18 9.17 -5.46
CA VAL A 65 14.51 7.90 -5.76
C VAL A 65 13.09 8.14 -6.28
N GLY A 66 12.34 9.05 -5.64
CA GLY A 66 11.02 9.44 -6.12
C GLY A 66 11.10 10.16 -7.47
N GLY A 67 12.06 11.07 -7.66
CA GLY A 67 12.26 11.77 -8.93
C GLY A 67 12.61 10.81 -10.08
N LEU A 68 13.50 9.85 -9.86
CA LEU A 68 13.82 8.80 -10.85
C LEU A 68 12.58 7.96 -11.19
N TYR A 69 11.76 7.62 -10.19
CA TYR A 69 10.56 6.85 -10.44
C TYR A 69 9.48 7.65 -11.17
N ALA A 70 9.34 8.95 -10.85
CA ALA A 70 8.49 9.85 -11.62
C ALA A 70 8.94 9.92 -13.09
N VAL A 71 10.24 10.05 -13.36
CA VAL A 71 10.77 9.99 -14.74
C VAL A 71 10.42 8.67 -15.43
N ALA A 72 10.47 7.54 -14.72
CA ALA A 72 10.08 6.25 -15.28
C ALA A 72 8.61 6.21 -15.74
N TRP A 73 7.69 6.91 -15.06
CA TRP A 73 6.30 7.05 -15.51
C TRP A 73 6.19 7.75 -16.87
N PHE A 74 7.01 8.77 -17.12
CA PHE A 74 7.04 9.46 -18.42
C PHE A 74 7.72 8.65 -19.53
N LEU A 75 8.70 7.80 -19.20
CA LEU A 75 9.47 7.04 -20.19
C LEU A 75 8.85 5.68 -20.52
N ALA A 76 8.28 5.00 -19.52
CA ALA A 76 7.77 3.64 -19.63
C ALA A 76 6.61 3.40 -18.63
N PRO A 77 5.43 4.01 -18.86
CA PRO A 77 4.33 4.01 -17.88
C PRO A 77 3.82 2.62 -17.51
N VAL A 78 3.81 1.67 -18.45
CA VAL A 78 3.45 0.26 -18.17
C VAL A 78 4.44 -0.39 -17.21
N VAL A 79 5.74 -0.20 -17.44
CA VAL A 79 6.79 -0.75 -16.57
C VAL A 79 6.70 -0.09 -15.20
N ALA A 80 6.47 1.23 -15.15
CA ALA A 80 6.29 1.95 -13.90
C ALA A 80 5.06 1.46 -13.12
N PHE A 81 3.94 1.20 -13.79
CA PHE A 81 2.73 0.63 -13.19
C PHE A 81 2.97 -0.78 -12.66
N VAL A 82 3.60 -1.68 -13.43
CA VAL A 82 3.93 -3.03 -12.95
C VAL A 82 4.87 -2.96 -11.75
N ALA A 83 5.89 -2.10 -11.79
CA ALA A 83 6.77 -1.86 -10.65
C ALA A 83 6.00 -1.35 -9.42
N PHE A 84 4.99 -0.50 -9.61
CA PHE A 84 4.13 -0.01 -8.53
C PHE A 84 3.38 -1.17 -7.86
N ILE A 85 2.75 -2.05 -8.65
CA ILE A 85 2.02 -3.21 -8.12
C ILE A 85 2.96 -4.14 -7.36
N LEU A 86 4.10 -4.50 -7.94
CA LEU A 86 5.07 -5.42 -7.30
C LEU A 86 5.67 -4.83 -6.02
N MET A 87 6.01 -3.55 -6.03
CA MET A 87 6.53 -2.85 -4.86
C MET A 87 5.47 -2.74 -3.77
N THR A 88 4.23 -2.40 -4.12
CA THR A 88 3.17 -2.23 -3.12
C THR A 88 2.75 -3.58 -2.54
N TRP A 89 2.74 -4.64 -3.35
CA TRP A 89 2.62 -6.01 -2.85
C TRP A 89 3.71 -6.31 -1.81
N TYR A 90 4.99 -6.15 -2.17
CA TYR A 90 6.09 -6.41 -1.24
C TYR A 90 5.96 -5.56 0.05
N HIS A 91 5.76 -4.27 -0.10
CA HIS A 91 5.74 -3.31 1.00
C HIS A 91 4.59 -3.55 1.99
N TRP A 92 3.38 -3.82 1.48
CA TRP A 92 2.25 -4.14 2.34
C TRP A 92 2.43 -5.47 3.05
N GLY A 93 3.07 -6.45 2.42
CA GLY A 93 3.45 -7.70 3.08
C GLY A 93 4.52 -7.50 4.16
N GLU A 94 5.59 -6.75 3.86
CA GLU A 94 6.67 -6.39 4.79
C GLU A 94 6.11 -5.65 6.02
N GLY A 95 5.18 -4.71 5.80
CA GLY A 95 4.55 -3.91 6.85
C GLY A 95 3.76 -4.73 7.89
N GLU A 96 3.39 -5.97 7.58
CA GLU A 96 2.64 -6.84 8.48
C GLU A 96 3.56 -7.71 9.37
N LEU A 97 4.86 -7.81 9.07
CA LEU A 97 5.79 -8.62 9.86
C LEU A 97 5.98 -8.11 11.29
N TYR A 98 6.26 -6.82 11.45
CA TYR A 98 6.51 -6.24 12.77
C TYR A 98 5.29 -6.34 13.71
N PRO A 99 4.06 -5.94 13.30
CA PRO A 99 2.89 -6.09 14.15
C PRO A 99 2.61 -7.55 14.54
N LEU A 100 2.75 -8.50 13.62
CA LEU A 100 2.50 -9.92 13.91
C LEU A 100 3.57 -10.50 14.84
N ARG A 101 4.86 -10.22 14.59
CA ARG A 101 5.96 -10.75 15.39
C ARG A 101 6.03 -10.07 16.76
N ASP A 102 6.05 -8.74 16.80
CA ASP A 102 6.40 -7.97 17.99
C ASP A 102 5.17 -7.53 18.83
N PHE A 103 3.96 -7.44 18.28
CA PHE A 103 2.75 -7.12 19.06
C PHE A 103 1.88 -8.35 19.37
N VAL A 104 1.67 -9.22 18.39
CA VAL A 104 0.85 -10.42 18.56
C VAL A 104 1.67 -11.58 19.14
N GLY A 105 2.98 -11.64 18.86
CA GLY A 105 3.84 -12.71 19.33
C GLY A 105 3.79 -13.96 18.46
N VAL A 106 3.63 -13.80 17.14
CA VAL A 106 3.65 -14.92 16.18
C VAL A 106 5.09 -15.44 16.03
N ASP A 107 5.38 -16.49 16.78
CA ASP A 107 6.69 -17.14 16.94
C ASP A 107 7.32 -17.70 15.65
N TYR A 108 6.53 -18.30 14.77
CA TYR A 108 7.05 -18.88 13.53
C TYR A 108 7.60 -17.83 12.55
N LEU A 109 7.35 -16.54 12.78
CA LEU A 109 7.94 -15.43 12.02
C LEU A 109 9.40 -15.14 12.38
N ASP A 110 10.00 -15.87 13.32
CA ASP A 110 11.45 -15.82 13.53
C ASP A 110 12.24 -16.46 12.37
N ARG A 111 11.56 -17.23 11.52
CA ARG A 111 12.17 -17.91 10.37
C ARG A 111 11.95 -17.14 9.07
N ARG A 112 13.03 -16.95 8.31
CA ARG A 112 13.01 -16.23 7.03
C ARG A 112 12.07 -16.82 5.97
N ASP A 113 11.91 -18.13 5.95
CA ASP A 113 11.01 -18.80 5.00
C ASP A 113 9.53 -18.48 5.32
N THR A 114 9.16 -18.47 6.60
CA THR A 114 7.81 -18.08 7.00
C THR A 114 7.57 -16.58 6.89
N GLN A 115 8.58 -15.74 7.12
CA GLN A 115 8.50 -14.30 6.84
C GLN A 115 8.23 -14.03 5.35
N ALA A 116 8.99 -14.66 4.46
CA ALA A 116 8.81 -14.48 3.01
C ALA A 116 7.42 -14.92 2.54
N LEU A 117 6.92 -16.05 3.07
CA LEU A 117 5.59 -16.53 2.76
C LEU A 117 4.49 -15.62 3.33
N THR A 118 4.71 -15.05 4.51
CA THR A 118 3.80 -14.07 5.12
C THR A 118 3.76 -12.78 4.30
N ILE A 119 4.90 -12.24 3.89
CA ILE A 119 4.98 -11.08 2.99
C ILE A 119 4.19 -11.34 1.71
N LEU A 120 4.40 -12.52 1.10
CA LEU A 120 3.73 -12.91 -0.14
C LEU A 120 2.21 -12.94 0.02
N VAL A 121 1.70 -13.58 1.07
CA VAL A 121 0.25 -13.74 1.29
C VAL A 121 -0.41 -12.45 1.74
N ARG A 122 0.20 -11.76 2.72
CA ARG A 122 -0.36 -10.54 3.31
C ARG A 122 -0.38 -9.38 2.32
N GLY A 123 0.71 -9.17 1.58
CA GLY A 123 0.77 -8.18 0.52
C GLY A 123 0.01 -8.58 -0.73
N GLY A 124 -0.19 -9.89 -0.94
CA GLY A 124 -0.93 -10.43 -2.07
C GLY A 124 -2.43 -10.21 -1.94
N ALA A 125 -2.98 -10.21 -0.72
CA ALA A 125 -4.42 -10.00 -0.50
C ALA A 125 -4.94 -8.71 -1.17
N PRO A 126 -4.38 -7.51 -0.91
CA PRO A 126 -4.87 -6.27 -1.50
C PRO A 126 -4.49 -6.07 -2.98
N MET A 127 -3.56 -6.87 -3.54
CA MET A 127 -3.07 -6.70 -4.92
C MET A 127 -3.59 -7.75 -5.90
N LEU A 128 -3.68 -9.00 -5.46
CA LEU A 128 -4.07 -10.14 -6.31
C LEU A 128 -5.55 -10.44 -6.23
N VAL A 129 -6.16 -10.35 -5.04
CA VAL A 129 -7.58 -10.69 -4.86
C VAL A 129 -8.47 -9.75 -5.69
N PRO A 130 -8.23 -8.42 -5.71
CA PRO A 130 -8.98 -7.53 -6.60
C PRO A 130 -8.84 -7.85 -8.09
N LEU A 131 -7.68 -8.33 -8.55
CA LEU A 131 -7.48 -8.71 -9.96
C LEU A 131 -8.38 -9.89 -10.36
N VAL A 132 -8.64 -10.81 -9.42
CA VAL A 132 -9.51 -11.97 -9.64
C VAL A 132 -10.98 -11.59 -9.50
N ALA A 133 -11.34 -10.88 -8.43
CA ALA A 133 -12.73 -10.57 -8.05
C ALA A 133 -13.34 -9.40 -8.84
N PHE A 134 -12.54 -8.39 -9.16
CA PHE A 134 -12.95 -7.13 -9.80
C PHE A 134 -12.07 -6.79 -11.00
N PRO A 135 -11.95 -7.67 -12.01
CA PRO A 135 -10.99 -7.50 -13.11
C PRO A 135 -11.24 -6.24 -13.94
N GLU A 136 -12.50 -5.86 -14.15
CA GLU A 136 -12.86 -4.65 -14.91
C GLU A 136 -12.45 -3.37 -14.19
N GLU A 137 -12.63 -3.32 -12.87
CA GLU A 137 -12.28 -2.15 -12.06
C GLU A 137 -10.76 -2.03 -11.90
N TYR A 138 -10.06 -3.17 -11.81
CA TYR A 138 -8.60 -3.20 -11.82
C TYR A 138 -8.04 -2.72 -13.17
N ALA A 139 -8.57 -3.23 -14.29
CA ALA A 139 -8.20 -2.79 -15.63
C ALA A 139 -8.46 -1.29 -15.82
N PHE A 140 -9.62 -0.80 -15.37
CA PHE A 140 -9.94 0.62 -15.39
C PHE A 140 -8.92 1.48 -14.63
N VAL A 141 -8.47 1.05 -13.45
CA VAL A 141 -7.41 1.74 -12.71
C VAL A 141 -6.11 1.72 -13.50
N ALA A 142 -5.70 0.57 -14.03
CA ALA A 142 -4.47 0.45 -14.83
C ALA A 142 -4.49 1.37 -16.06
N GLU A 143 -5.59 1.35 -16.83
CA GLU A 143 -5.82 2.23 -17.98
C GLU A 143 -5.79 3.70 -17.59
N THR A 144 -6.44 4.07 -16.49
CA THR A 144 -6.48 5.47 -16.02
C THR A 144 -5.07 5.95 -15.64
N LEU A 145 -4.28 5.14 -14.94
CA LEU A 145 -2.94 5.52 -14.49
C LEU A 145 -1.96 5.61 -15.66
N VAL A 146 -1.94 4.58 -16.52
CA VAL A 146 -1.03 4.52 -17.67
C VAL A 146 -1.42 5.55 -18.73
N GLY A 147 -2.72 5.72 -18.98
CA GLY A 147 -3.30 6.65 -19.96
C GLY A 147 -3.03 8.12 -19.70
N LEU A 148 -2.72 8.51 -18.44
CA LEU A 148 -2.26 9.86 -18.12
C LEU A 148 -0.94 10.21 -18.83
N PHE A 149 -0.13 9.21 -19.18
CA PHE A 149 1.17 9.36 -19.81
C PHE A 149 1.17 8.89 -21.26
N ASP A 150 0.45 7.81 -21.57
CA ASP A 150 0.30 7.25 -22.92
C ASP A 150 -1.05 6.52 -23.04
N GLU A 151 -1.97 7.08 -23.83
CA GLU A 151 -3.34 6.57 -24.01
C GLU A 151 -3.41 5.13 -24.56
N GLY A 152 -2.39 4.67 -25.30
CA GLY A 152 -2.38 3.35 -25.93
C GLY A 152 -1.59 2.29 -25.16
N ALA A 153 -0.71 2.70 -24.24
CA ALA A 153 0.24 1.78 -23.61
C ALA A 153 -0.43 0.73 -22.70
N ALA A 154 -1.61 1.02 -22.14
CA ALA A 154 -2.33 0.10 -21.27
C ALA A 154 -2.73 -1.22 -21.96
N ALA A 155 -2.84 -1.24 -23.29
CA ALA A 155 -3.10 -2.46 -24.06
C ALA A 155 -2.07 -3.58 -23.80
N ALA A 156 -0.84 -3.22 -23.42
CA ALA A 156 0.19 -4.19 -23.04
C ALA A 156 -0.16 -5.02 -21.79
N LEU A 157 -1.12 -4.56 -20.97
CA LEU A 157 -1.57 -5.23 -19.75
C LEU A 157 -2.75 -6.18 -19.97
N GLU A 158 -3.43 -6.13 -21.13
CA GLU A 158 -4.60 -6.97 -21.45
C GLU A 158 -4.40 -8.47 -21.15
N PRO A 159 -3.24 -9.10 -21.44
CA PRO A 159 -3.03 -10.52 -21.14
C PRO A 159 -3.18 -10.86 -19.64
N ALA A 160 -2.84 -9.93 -18.74
CA ALA A 160 -2.94 -10.13 -17.30
C ALA A 160 -4.40 -10.23 -16.80
N PHE A 161 -5.35 -9.69 -17.57
CA PHE A 161 -6.78 -9.72 -17.24
C PHE A 161 -7.52 -10.92 -17.86
N SER A 162 -6.83 -11.72 -18.69
CA SER A 162 -7.39 -12.95 -19.25
C SER A 162 -7.89 -13.90 -18.14
N LEU A 163 -8.92 -14.69 -18.44
CA LEU A 163 -9.47 -15.63 -17.47
C LEU A 163 -8.41 -16.61 -16.96
N GLU A 164 -7.55 -17.12 -17.85
CA GLU A 164 -6.48 -18.06 -17.50
C GLU A 164 -5.46 -17.43 -16.53
N ALA A 165 -5.01 -16.20 -16.82
CA ALA A 165 -4.09 -15.49 -15.93
C ALA A 165 -4.72 -15.25 -14.56
N ARG A 166 -5.99 -14.84 -14.50
CA ARG A 166 -6.70 -14.61 -13.23
C ARG A 166 -6.89 -15.88 -12.43
N LEU A 167 -7.26 -16.99 -13.07
CA LEU A 167 -7.37 -18.29 -12.41
C LEU A 167 -6.01 -18.77 -11.88
N ALA A 168 -4.93 -18.57 -12.65
CA ALA A 168 -3.58 -18.90 -12.20
C ALA A 168 -3.17 -18.06 -10.99
N VAL A 169 -3.39 -16.74 -11.03
CA VAL A 169 -3.12 -15.83 -9.91
C VAL A 169 -3.93 -16.21 -8.67
N GLY A 170 -5.23 -16.48 -8.84
CA GLY A 170 -6.10 -16.91 -7.74
C GLY A 170 -5.66 -18.23 -7.13
N ALA A 171 -5.29 -19.21 -7.96
CA ALA A 171 -4.79 -20.51 -7.50
C ALA A 171 -3.46 -20.36 -6.74
N VAL A 172 -2.53 -19.56 -7.25
CA VAL A 172 -1.26 -19.27 -6.57
C VAL A 172 -1.52 -18.60 -5.22
N TYR A 173 -2.36 -17.57 -5.18
CA TYR A 173 -2.71 -16.88 -3.94
C TYR A 173 -3.30 -17.83 -2.89
N VAL A 174 -4.31 -18.62 -3.27
CA VAL A 174 -4.96 -19.58 -2.37
C VAL A 174 -3.97 -20.64 -1.89
N ALA A 175 -3.16 -21.19 -2.79
CA ALA A 175 -2.14 -22.17 -2.43
C ALA A 175 -1.10 -21.59 -1.46
N SER A 176 -0.63 -20.36 -1.70
CA SER A 176 0.28 -19.66 -0.80
C SER A 176 -0.36 -19.37 0.56
N ALA A 177 -1.62 -18.93 0.59
CA ALA A 177 -2.35 -18.67 1.84
C ALA A 177 -2.54 -19.95 2.66
N LEU A 178 -3.03 -21.03 2.05
CA LEU A 178 -3.16 -22.33 2.72
C LEU A 178 -1.80 -22.89 3.15
N GLY A 179 -0.76 -22.69 2.34
CA GLY A 179 0.62 -23.04 2.68
C GLY A 179 1.11 -22.27 3.90
N ALA A 180 0.87 -20.96 3.97
CA ALA A 180 1.24 -20.12 5.11
C ALA A 180 0.54 -20.59 6.38
N LEU A 181 -0.78 -20.80 6.32
CA LEU A 181 -1.56 -21.29 7.45
C LEU A 181 -1.11 -22.68 7.91
N GLY A 182 -0.87 -23.60 6.98
CA GLY A 182 -0.43 -24.96 7.29
C GLY A 182 0.99 -25.03 7.85
N VAL A 183 1.90 -24.19 7.35
CA VAL A 183 3.27 -24.06 7.89
C VAL A 183 3.22 -23.41 9.28
N GLY A 184 2.46 -22.32 9.45
CA GLY A 184 2.27 -21.66 10.74
C GLY A 184 1.69 -22.60 11.79
N TYR A 185 0.63 -23.33 11.45
CA TYR A 185 -0.03 -24.28 12.35
C TYR A 185 0.92 -25.38 12.85
N ARG A 186 1.84 -25.85 12.00
CA ARG A 186 2.83 -26.87 12.36
C ARG A 186 4.00 -26.35 13.18
N ARG A 187 4.26 -25.05 13.12
CA ARG A 187 5.46 -24.42 13.70
C ARG A 187 5.15 -23.56 14.92
N THR A 188 3.87 -23.29 15.20
CA THR A 188 3.48 -22.48 16.33
C THR A 188 3.52 -23.27 17.63
N ASP A 189 4.10 -22.66 18.64
CA ASP A 189 4.07 -23.08 20.03
C ASP A 189 2.85 -22.48 20.76
N ALA A 190 2.20 -21.46 20.18
CA ALA A 190 1.03 -20.78 20.74
C ALA A 190 -0.11 -20.66 19.70
N ILE A 191 -1.10 -21.55 19.79
CA ILE A 191 -2.19 -21.64 18.82
C ILE A 191 -3.01 -20.33 18.71
N GLU A 192 -3.09 -19.55 19.79
CA GLU A 192 -3.81 -18.27 19.82
C GLU A 192 -3.16 -17.25 18.87
N ALA A 193 -1.82 -17.20 18.79
CA ALA A 193 -1.11 -16.30 17.89
C ALA A 193 -1.34 -16.69 16.42
N TRP A 194 -1.33 -18.00 16.13
CA TRP A 194 -1.70 -18.52 14.81
C TRP A 194 -3.16 -18.22 14.45
N GLN A 195 -4.10 -18.32 15.40
CA GLN A 195 -5.51 -18.00 15.17
C GLN A 195 -5.71 -16.53 14.78
N VAL A 196 -4.94 -15.62 15.39
CA VAL A 196 -4.96 -14.20 15.00
C VAL A 196 -4.48 -14.03 13.56
N ASP A 197 -3.32 -14.61 13.20
CA ASP A 197 -2.81 -14.54 11.82
C ASP A 197 -3.81 -15.13 10.81
N ALA A 198 -4.37 -16.30 11.11
CA ALA A 198 -5.37 -16.96 10.27
C ALA A 198 -6.65 -16.13 10.10
N THR A 199 -7.13 -15.52 11.19
CA THR A 199 -8.32 -14.66 11.17
C THR A 199 -8.07 -13.42 10.33
N GLU A 200 -6.92 -12.76 10.49
CA GLU A 200 -6.60 -11.59 9.69
C GLU A 200 -6.44 -11.93 8.20
N ILE A 201 -5.81 -13.06 7.84
CA ILE A 201 -5.74 -13.53 6.44
C ILE A 201 -7.16 -13.73 5.88
N ALA A 202 -8.03 -14.42 6.62
CA ALA A 202 -9.40 -14.71 6.18
C ALA A 202 -10.24 -13.43 6.03
N VAL A 203 -10.15 -12.52 7.01
CA VAL A 203 -10.87 -11.24 7.00
C VAL A 203 -10.39 -10.35 5.86
N LEU A 204 -9.08 -10.20 5.68
CA LEU A 204 -8.52 -9.37 4.59
C LEU A 204 -8.85 -9.96 3.22
N THR A 205 -8.72 -11.28 3.04
CA THR A 205 -9.09 -11.94 1.79
C THR A 205 -10.58 -11.73 1.49
N GLY A 206 -11.46 -11.99 2.47
CA GLY A 206 -12.90 -11.78 2.33
C GLY A 206 -13.25 -10.31 2.04
N PHE A 207 -12.57 -9.37 2.69
CA PHE A 207 -12.74 -7.94 2.44
C PHE A 207 -12.41 -7.56 0.99
N PHE A 208 -11.28 -8.00 0.46
CA PHE A 208 -10.88 -7.71 -0.92
C PHE A 208 -11.65 -8.50 -1.99
N LEU A 209 -12.33 -9.58 -1.61
CA LEU A 209 -13.24 -10.32 -2.50
C LEU A 209 -14.58 -9.60 -2.70
N ILE A 210 -15.00 -8.75 -1.74
CA ILE A 210 -16.38 -8.22 -1.69
C ILE A 210 -16.41 -6.70 -1.88
N VAL A 211 -15.38 -5.97 -1.46
CA VAL A 211 -15.36 -4.51 -1.52
C VAL A 211 -14.67 -4.03 -2.81
N PRO A 212 -15.29 -3.09 -3.56
CA PRO A 212 -14.69 -2.56 -4.79
C PRO A 212 -13.26 -2.03 -4.56
N PRO A 213 -12.30 -2.27 -5.47
CA PRO A 213 -10.87 -2.13 -5.20
C PRO A 213 -10.44 -0.73 -4.74
N ILE A 214 -10.94 0.33 -5.38
CA ILE A 214 -10.58 1.72 -5.02
C ILE A 214 -10.98 2.01 -3.56
N LEU A 215 -12.19 1.58 -3.15
CA LEU A 215 -12.68 1.75 -1.79
C LEU A 215 -11.92 0.83 -0.82
N ALA A 216 -11.73 -0.43 -1.20
CA ALA A 216 -11.04 -1.42 -0.38
C ALA A 216 -9.61 -0.98 -0.06
N ILE A 217 -8.88 -0.53 -1.08
CA ILE A 217 -7.52 -0.02 -0.94
C ILE A 217 -7.50 1.26 -0.11
N GLY A 218 -8.42 2.20 -0.32
CA GLY A 218 -8.51 3.41 0.51
C GLY A 218 -8.72 3.09 2.00
N ILE A 219 -9.62 2.16 2.32
CA ILE A 219 -9.88 1.72 3.70
C ILE A 219 -8.67 0.98 4.27
N TYR A 220 -8.14 -0.01 3.54
CA TYR A 220 -6.99 -0.79 3.97
C TYR A 220 -5.76 0.11 4.20
N PHE A 221 -5.45 0.97 3.24
CA PHE A 221 -4.33 1.90 3.33
C PHE A 221 -4.45 2.80 4.56
N CYS A 222 -5.60 3.45 4.77
CA CYS A 222 -5.77 4.41 5.87
C CYS A 222 -5.89 3.75 7.25
N PHE A 223 -6.74 2.72 7.38
CA PHE A 223 -7.17 2.20 8.67
C PHE A 223 -6.49 0.89 9.09
N TRP A 224 -5.88 0.17 8.16
CA TRP A 224 -5.18 -1.08 8.45
C TRP A 224 -3.66 -0.89 8.41
N HIS A 225 -3.15 -0.58 7.23
CA HIS A 225 -1.73 -0.54 6.95
C HIS A 225 -1.06 0.70 7.56
N SER A 226 -1.56 1.89 7.24
CA SER A 226 -0.97 3.13 7.77
C SER A 226 -1.09 3.20 9.29
N LEU A 227 -2.21 2.76 9.87
CA LEU A 227 -2.38 2.75 11.33
C LEU A 227 -1.34 1.88 12.03
N ARG A 228 -1.02 0.69 11.49
CA ARG A 228 0.06 -0.17 12.01
C ARG A 228 1.43 0.49 11.89
N HIS A 229 1.73 1.17 10.78
CA HIS A 229 2.96 1.95 10.63
C HIS A 229 3.03 3.14 11.60
N VAL A 230 1.93 3.87 11.80
CA VAL A 230 1.85 4.95 12.80
C VAL A 230 2.07 4.39 14.19
N ALA A 231 1.39 3.29 14.56
CA ALA A 231 1.58 2.64 15.86
C ALA A 231 3.04 2.25 16.07
N ARG A 232 3.66 1.57 15.09
CA ARG A 232 5.09 1.20 15.13
C ARG A 232 5.97 2.42 15.39
N THR A 233 5.80 3.50 14.63
CA THR A 233 6.64 4.70 14.77
C THR A 233 6.39 5.50 16.06
N VAL A 234 5.14 5.57 16.53
CA VAL A 234 4.78 6.25 17.79
C VAL A 234 5.32 5.50 18.99
N LEU A 235 5.27 4.16 18.96
CA LEU A 235 5.73 3.30 20.05
C LEU A 235 7.25 3.20 20.16
N LEU A 236 8.01 3.69 19.16
CA LEU A 236 9.46 3.91 19.27
C LEU A 236 9.86 4.99 20.30
N HIS A 237 8.89 5.65 20.94
CA HIS A 237 9.15 6.71 21.91
C HIS A 237 8.62 6.32 23.27
N ASP A 238 9.49 6.12 24.27
CA ASP A 238 9.08 5.74 25.63
C ASP A 238 8.02 6.66 26.22
N ARG A 239 8.15 7.98 26.00
CA ARG A 239 7.15 8.97 26.45
C ARG A 239 5.81 8.80 25.74
N SER A 240 5.84 8.53 24.44
CA SER A 240 4.63 8.30 23.64
C SER A 240 3.98 6.96 23.98
N ALA A 241 4.78 5.89 24.12
CA ALA A 241 4.33 4.58 24.56
C ALA A 241 3.69 4.63 25.95
N SER A 242 4.32 5.33 26.90
CA SER A 242 3.78 5.54 28.25
C SER A 242 2.46 6.32 28.23
N ALA A 243 2.34 7.34 27.38
CA ALA A 243 1.11 8.12 27.23
C ALA A 243 -0.03 7.29 26.62
N VAL A 244 0.26 6.53 25.56
CA VAL A 244 -0.71 5.61 24.95
C VAL A 244 -1.15 4.54 25.97
N GLY A 245 -0.24 4.00 26.77
CA GLY A 245 -0.57 3.04 27.84
C GLY A 245 -1.48 3.60 28.94
N ARG A 246 -1.52 4.94 29.12
CA ARG A 246 -2.47 5.63 30.01
C ARG A 246 -3.77 6.08 29.32
N GLY A 247 -3.94 5.76 28.03
CA GLY A 247 -5.09 6.21 27.23
C GLY A 247 -4.97 7.64 26.68
N GLU A 248 -3.81 8.29 26.82
CA GLU A 248 -3.57 9.67 26.36
C GLU A 248 -3.11 9.68 24.88
N ILE A 249 -4.05 9.62 23.94
CA ILE A 249 -3.74 9.48 22.49
C ILE A 249 -3.44 10.82 21.80
N LEU A 250 -4.04 11.91 22.26
CA LEU A 250 -3.99 13.21 21.56
C LEU A 250 -2.57 13.79 21.46
N GLY A 251 -1.77 13.65 22.53
CA GLY A 251 -0.39 14.15 22.56
C GLY A 251 0.51 13.45 21.53
N PRO A 252 0.62 12.11 21.57
CA PRO A 252 1.33 11.33 20.56
C PRO A 252 0.85 11.60 19.13
N ALA A 253 -0.47 11.68 18.90
CA ALA A 253 -1.04 11.96 17.59
C ALA A 253 -0.63 13.36 17.07
N ARG A 254 -0.70 14.40 17.91
CA ARG A 254 -0.29 15.75 17.53
C ARG A 254 1.20 15.82 17.19
N ARG A 255 2.03 15.08 17.93
CA ARG A 255 3.47 14.99 17.66
C ARG A 255 3.72 14.31 16.31
N PHE A 256 3.09 13.17 16.08
CA PHE A 256 3.17 12.47 14.79
C PHE A 256 2.76 13.39 13.64
N ALA A 257 1.64 14.09 13.76
CA ALA A 257 1.18 15.02 12.74
C ALA A 257 2.18 16.15 12.46
N ARG A 258 2.85 16.68 13.51
CA ARG A 258 3.89 17.69 13.35
C ARG A 258 5.13 17.15 12.64
N ASP A 259 5.52 15.92 12.94
CA ASP A 259 6.69 15.26 12.33
C ASP A 259 6.42 14.88 10.86
N ALA A 260 5.16 14.54 10.53
CA ALA A 260 4.69 14.21 9.19
C ALA A 260 4.45 15.44 8.29
N ALA A 261 4.05 16.59 8.88
CA ALA A 261 3.62 17.78 8.14
C ALA A 261 4.59 18.25 7.03
N PRO A 262 5.93 18.28 7.21
CA PRO A 262 6.84 18.73 6.16
C PRO A 262 6.77 17.86 4.91
N LEU A 263 6.71 16.53 5.07
CA LEU A 263 6.57 15.62 3.93
C LEU A 263 5.18 15.72 3.32
N THR A 264 4.12 15.89 4.13
CA THR A 264 2.77 16.15 3.60
C THR A 264 2.73 17.37 2.70
N VAL A 265 3.33 18.50 3.13
CA VAL A 265 3.40 19.72 2.32
C VAL A 265 4.20 19.48 1.04
N ALA A 266 5.34 18.80 1.13
CA ALA A 266 6.15 18.46 -0.04
C ALA A 266 5.39 17.59 -1.06
N SER A 267 4.61 16.62 -0.59
CA SER A 267 3.79 15.77 -1.45
C SER A 267 2.62 16.50 -2.10
N ILE A 268 2.00 17.47 -1.40
CA ILE A 268 0.97 18.34 -2.00
C ILE A 268 1.60 19.21 -3.10
N ALA A 269 2.79 19.77 -2.86
CA ALA A 269 3.51 20.51 -3.88
C ALA A 269 3.88 19.62 -5.08
N LEU A 270 4.31 18.37 -4.83
CA LEU A 270 4.59 17.39 -5.89
C LEU A 270 3.34 17.03 -6.68
N LEU A 271 2.18 16.89 -6.04
CA LEU A 271 0.90 16.66 -6.73
C LEU A 271 0.58 17.81 -7.68
N GLY A 272 0.74 19.06 -7.23
CA GLY A 272 0.58 20.24 -8.08
C GLY A 272 1.57 20.27 -9.25
N GLY A 273 2.81 19.85 -9.01
CA GLY A 273 3.83 19.69 -10.06
C GLY A 273 3.47 18.62 -11.08
N LEU A 274 3.02 17.44 -10.63
CA LEU A 274 2.57 16.37 -11.52
C LEU A 274 1.33 16.79 -12.32
N TYR A 275 0.37 17.48 -11.69
CA TYR A 275 -0.82 18.01 -12.37
C TYR A 275 -0.45 18.94 -13.54
N ALA A 276 0.58 19.77 -13.37
CA ALA A 276 1.07 20.65 -14.42
C ALA A 276 1.95 19.95 -15.47
N ALA A 277 2.51 18.77 -15.15
CA ALA A 277 3.51 18.09 -15.98
C ALA A 277 2.93 16.93 -16.81
N VAL A 278 1.82 16.31 -16.39
CA VAL A 278 1.23 15.18 -17.14
C VAL A 278 0.81 15.60 -18.55
N PRO A 279 1.08 14.78 -19.59
CA PRO A 279 0.72 15.10 -20.97
C PRO A 279 -0.79 15.32 -21.17
N THR A 280 -1.60 14.48 -20.52
CA THR A 280 -3.05 14.54 -20.60
C THR A 280 -3.59 15.32 -19.42
N SER A 281 -4.21 16.47 -19.69
CA SER A 281 -4.80 17.32 -18.64
C SER A 281 -5.94 16.57 -17.93
N PRO A 282 -5.88 16.38 -16.59
CA PRO A 282 -6.96 15.74 -15.85
C PRO A 282 -8.21 16.63 -15.88
N THR A 283 -9.33 16.11 -16.40
CA THR A 283 -10.59 16.87 -16.52
C THR A 283 -11.71 16.32 -15.65
N GLY A 284 -11.64 15.03 -15.27
CA GLY A 284 -12.63 14.36 -14.44
C GLY A 284 -12.10 13.87 -13.09
N VAL A 285 -13.03 13.50 -12.20
CA VAL A 285 -12.71 12.84 -10.93
C VAL A 285 -11.82 11.61 -11.11
N PRO A 286 -12.05 10.71 -12.10
CA PRO A 286 -11.17 9.56 -12.31
C PRO A 286 -9.72 9.95 -12.60
N ASP A 287 -9.49 10.95 -13.45
CA ASP A 287 -8.14 11.40 -13.83
C ASP A 287 -7.42 12.01 -12.62
N ILE A 288 -8.14 12.74 -11.77
CA ILE A 288 -7.59 13.30 -10.52
C ILE A 288 -7.23 12.17 -9.55
N VAL A 289 -8.08 11.15 -9.42
CA VAL A 289 -7.78 9.95 -8.63
C VAL A 289 -6.59 9.19 -9.21
N GLY A 290 -6.50 9.06 -10.54
CA GLY A 290 -5.37 8.45 -11.23
C GLY A 290 -4.07 9.20 -10.96
N LEU A 291 -4.08 10.52 -11.08
CA LEU A 291 -2.93 11.37 -10.77
C LEU A 291 -2.50 11.25 -9.30
N TYR A 292 -3.48 11.21 -8.39
CA TYR A 292 -3.23 10.97 -6.97
C TYR A 292 -2.61 9.59 -6.72
N LEU A 293 -3.06 8.54 -7.42
CA LEU A 293 -2.49 7.20 -7.31
C LEU A 293 -1.07 7.13 -7.91
N VAL A 294 -0.78 7.88 -8.98
CA VAL A 294 0.59 8.03 -9.51
C VAL A 294 1.48 8.75 -8.51
N LEU A 295 0.98 9.82 -7.87
CA LEU A 295 1.70 10.47 -6.77
C LEU A 295 2.00 9.47 -5.65
N ILE A 296 1.01 8.69 -5.21
CA ILE A 296 1.23 7.64 -4.21
C ILE A 296 2.34 6.71 -4.68
N ALA A 297 2.26 6.18 -5.90
CA ALA A 297 3.29 5.28 -6.45
C ALA A 297 4.69 5.91 -6.37
N VAL A 298 4.84 7.14 -6.86
CA VAL A 298 6.10 7.91 -6.83
C VAL A 298 6.65 8.06 -5.41
N LEU A 299 5.78 8.26 -4.42
CA LEU A 299 6.16 8.40 -3.02
C LEU A 299 6.39 7.05 -2.32
N THR A 300 5.78 5.97 -2.80
CA THR A 300 5.92 4.62 -2.23
C THR A 300 7.36 4.13 -2.34
N LEU A 301 8.04 4.32 -3.47
CA LEU A 301 9.42 3.82 -3.62
C LEU A 301 10.42 4.38 -2.60
N PRO A 302 10.58 5.71 -2.46
CA PRO A 302 11.45 6.24 -1.42
C PRO A 302 10.95 5.89 -0.01
N HIS A 303 9.64 5.76 0.20
CA HIS A 303 9.07 5.31 1.46
C HIS A 303 9.53 3.88 1.80
N VAL A 304 9.40 2.94 0.87
CA VAL A 304 9.87 1.55 1.00
C VAL A 304 11.36 1.52 1.34
N VAL A 305 12.19 2.30 0.63
CA VAL A 305 13.63 2.39 0.94
C VAL A 305 13.89 2.79 2.40
N VAL A 306 13.15 3.78 2.92
CA VAL A 306 13.30 4.23 4.31
C VAL A 306 12.75 3.20 5.30
N VAL A 307 11.63 2.53 5.00
CA VAL A 307 11.06 1.49 5.86
C VAL A 307 11.99 0.28 5.90
N THR A 308 12.42 -0.25 4.75
CA THR A 308 13.34 -1.39 4.72
C THR A 308 14.68 -1.06 5.40
N TRP A 309 15.13 0.19 5.37
CA TRP A 309 16.28 0.61 6.18
C TRP A 309 15.97 0.51 7.68
N LEU A 310 14.83 1.02 8.13
CA LEU A 310 14.39 0.86 9.52
C LEU A 310 14.26 -0.63 9.91
N ASP A 311 13.72 -1.47 9.03
CA ASP A 311 13.53 -2.90 9.28
C ASP A 311 14.88 -3.61 9.51
N ARG A 312 15.91 -3.27 8.73
CA ARG A 312 17.27 -3.80 8.93
C ARG A 312 17.87 -3.35 10.26
N GLU A 313 17.65 -2.10 10.65
CA GLU A 313 18.14 -1.59 11.95
C GLU A 313 17.43 -2.26 13.12
N GLN A 314 16.19 -2.74 12.93
CA GLN A 314 15.40 -3.47 13.93
C GLN A 314 15.62 -4.99 13.90
N GLY A 315 16.46 -5.51 13.01
CA GLY A 315 16.68 -6.96 12.87
C GLY A 315 15.43 -7.72 12.40
N LEU A 316 14.54 -7.05 11.65
CA LEU A 316 13.39 -7.70 11.00
C LEU A 316 13.82 -8.48 9.74
N LEU A 317 14.84 -7.99 9.01
CA LEU A 317 15.33 -8.51 7.73
C LEU A 317 16.83 -8.82 7.75
#